data_AF-A0A4P6ZUK1-F1
#
_entry.id   AF-A0A4P6ZUK1-F1
#
_cell.length_a   1.000
_cell.length_b   1.000
_cell.length_c   1.000
_cell.angle_alpha   90.00
_cell.angle_beta   90.00
_cell.angle_gamma   90.00
#
_symmetry.space_group_name_H-M   'P 1'
#
loop_
_entity.id
_entity.type
_entity.pdbx_description
1 polymer ?
#
loop_
_entity_poly.entity_id
_entity_poly.type
_entity_poly.pdbx_seq_one_letter_code
_entity_poly.pdbx_strand_id
1 'polypeptide(L)' 'MTGQNTEMAIEHHKEEEIEQIETALQTIENGTYGICAVGGEDIPFERLEALPTAQTCVEHADQDV' A
#
# COMPACT_ATOMS: atom_id res chain seq x y z
N MET A 1 -2.93 1.76 32.33
CA MET A 1 -4.05 2.25 31.49
C MET A 1 -3.59 2.22 30.02
N THR A 2 -3.31 1.03 29.48
CA THR A 2 -2.69 0.87 28.14
C THR A 2 -3.47 -0.01 27.18
N GLY A 3 -4.62 -0.57 27.58
CA GLY A 3 -5.38 -1.51 26.71
C GLY A 3 -6.27 -0.85 25.65
N GLN A 4 -6.84 0.32 25.91
CA GLN A 4 -7.84 0.92 24.99
C GLN A 4 -7.19 1.58 23.75
N ASN A 5 -6.03 2.22 23.91
CA ASN A 5 -5.32 2.83 22.78
C ASN A 5 -4.73 1.77 21.83
N THR A 6 -4.32 0.62 22.35
CA THR A 6 -3.75 -0.46 21.52
C THR A 6 -4.83 -1.16 20.71
N GLU A 7 -6.03 -1.38 21.27
CA GLU A 7 -7.15 -2.00 20.54
C GLU A 7 -7.56 -1.14 19.34
N MET A 8 -7.73 0.17 19.54
CA MET A 8 -8.07 1.10 18.46
C MET A 8 -6.99 1.18 17.38
N ALA A 9 -5.71 1.16 17.76
CA ALA A 9 -4.61 1.18 16.79
C ALA A 9 -4.57 -0.11 15.94
N ILE A 10 -4.90 -1.26 16.52
CA ILE A 10 -4.97 -2.53 15.79
C ILE A 10 -6.16 -2.54 14.82
N GLU A 11 -7.32 -2.03 15.23
CA GLU A 11 -8.48 -1.92 14.33
C GLU A 11 -8.19 -0.99 13.16
N HIS A 12 -7.63 0.19 13.44
CA HIS A 12 -7.28 1.14 12.39
C HIS A 12 -6.29 0.57 11.37
N HIS A 13 -5.23 -0.10 11.85
CA HIS A 13 -4.25 -0.71 10.97
C HIS A 13 -4.86 -1.78 10.05
N LYS A 14 -5.83 -2.56 10.54
CA LYS A 14 -6.54 -3.54 9.71
C LYS A 14 -7.41 -2.87 8.64
N GLU A 15 -8.05 -1.76 8.98
CA GLU A 15 -8.84 -0.99 8.02
C GLU A 15 -7.95 -0.43 6.92
N GLU A 16 -6.79 0.14 7.28
CA GLU A 16 -5.78 0.61 6.33
C GLU A 16 -5.26 -0.50 5.42
N GLU A 17 -4.96 -1.69 5.97
CA GLU A 17 -4.55 -2.85 5.17
C GLU A 17 -5.62 -3.25 4.15
N ILE A 18 -6.90 -3.24 4.54
CA ILE A 18 -8.01 -3.56 3.64
C ILE A 18 -8.10 -2.51 2.51
N GLU A 19 -8.03 -1.22 2.84
CA GLU A 19 -8.07 -0.15 1.82
C GLU A 19 -6.89 -0.25 0.84
N GLN A 20 -5.69 -0.59 1.33
CA GLN A 20 -4.52 -0.78 0.47
C GLN A 20 -4.71 -1.96 -0.51
N ILE A 21 -5.29 -3.07 -0.04
CA ILE A 21 -5.61 -4.23 -0.89
C ILE A 21 -6.67 -3.86 -1.92
N GLU A 22 -7.75 -3.20 -1.52
CA GLU A 22 -8.81 -2.77 -2.43
C GLU A 22 -8.28 -1.83 -3.51
N THR A 23 -7.41 -0.89 -3.13
CA THR A 23 -6.80 0.04 -4.08
C THR A 23 -5.86 -0.70 -5.05
N ALA A 24 -5.05 -1.64 -4.55
CA ALA A 24 -4.22 -2.47 -5.41
C ALA A 24 -5.07 -3.24 -6.44
N LEU A 25 -6.18 -3.85 -6.01
CA LEU A 25 -7.12 -4.52 -6.91
C LEU A 25 -7.73 -3.56 -7.95
N GLN A 26 -8.14 -2.36 -7.54
CA GLN A 26 -8.65 -1.35 -8.47
C GLN A 26 -7.61 -0.94 -9.51
N THR A 27 -6.33 -0.78 -9.14
CA THR A 27 -5.28 -0.46 -10.11
C THR A 27 -5.03 -1.59 -11.11
N ILE A 28 -5.23 -2.85 -10.70
CA ILE A 28 -5.21 -4.01 -11.61
C ILE A 28 -6.36 -3.92 -12.61
N GLU A 29 -7.57 -3.64 -12.14
CA GLU A 29 -8.75 -3.47 -13.00
C GLU A 29 -8.61 -2.30 -13.99
N ASN A 30 -8.01 -1.19 -13.52
CA ASN A 30 -7.73 -0.01 -14.32
C ASN A 30 -6.53 -0.19 -15.28
N GLY A 31 -5.76 -1.27 -15.13
CA GLY A 31 -4.56 -1.53 -15.92
C GLY A 31 -3.38 -0.61 -15.60
N THR A 32 -3.43 0.08 -14.45
CA THR A 32 -2.36 0.95 -13.94
C THR A 32 -1.55 0.28 -12.82
N TYR A 33 -1.74 -1.02 -12.62
CA TYR A 33 -0.99 -1.77 -11.63
C TYR A 33 0.50 -1.77 -11.95
N GLY A 34 1.31 -1.50 -10.93
CA GLY A 34 2.74 -1.33 -11.11
C GLY A 34 3.15 0.02 -11.68
N ILE A 35 2.29 1.04 -11.61
CA ILE A 35 2.67 2.44 -11.91
C ILE A 35 2.71 3.21 -10.60
N CYS A 36 3.80 3.93 -10.36
CA CYS A 36 3.96 4.76 -9.18
C CYS A 36 2.93 5.89 -9.16
N ALA A 37 2.14 5.97 -8.09
CA ALA A 37 1.14 7.02 -7.92
C ALA A 37 1.74 8.44 -7.80
N VAL A 38 3.01 8.54 -7.39
CA VAL A 38 3.73 9.82 -7.20
C VAL A 38 4.52 10.22 -8.45
N GLY A 39 5.38 9.33 -8.93
CA GLY A 39 6.29 9.59 -10.06
C GLY A 39 5.70 9.26 -11.43
N GLY A 40 4.65 8.43 -11.50
CA GLY A 40 4.09 7.93 -12.76
C GLY A 40 5.00 6.93 -13.50
N GLU A 41 6.09 6.51 -12.87
CA GLU A 41 7.05 5.55 -13.41
C GLU A 41 6.68 4.10 -13.08
N ASP A 42 7.21 3.14 -13.83
CA ASP A 42 6.96 1.73 -13.58
C ASP A 42 7.63 1.26 -12.27
N ILE A 43 6.84 0.61 -11.42
CA ILE A 43 7.28 -0.03 -10.19
C ILE A 43 7.98 -1.35 -10.57
N PRO A 44 9.21 -1.60 -10.08
CA PRO A 44 9.92 -2.84 -10.35
C PRO A 44 9.10 -4.07 -9.97
N PHE A 45 9.07 -5.09 -10.85
CA PHE A 45 8.32 -6.32 -10.59
C PHE A 45 8.74 -7.01 -9.30
N GLU A 46 10.04 -7.02 -8.98
CA GLU A 46 10.59 -7.58 -7.74
C GLU A 46 9.98 -6.94 -6.48
N ARG A 47 9.62 -5.65 -6.56
CA ARG A 47 8.94 -4.94 -5.47
C ARG A 47 7.47 -5.35 -5.35
N LEU A 48 6.77 -5.50 -6.48
CA LEU A 48 5.38 -5.95 -6.49
C LEU A 48 5.26 -7.43 -6.06
N GLU A 49 6.27 -8.25 -6.36
CA GLU A 49 6.35 -9.63 -5.90
C GLU A 49 6.54 -9.71 -4.37
N ALA A 50 7.35 -8.81 -3.80
CA ALA A 50 7.56 -8.73 -2.35
C ALA A 50 6.40 -8.04 -1.60
N LEU A 51 5.85 -6.97 -2.17
CA LEU A 51 4.76 -6.16 -1.61
C LEU A 51 3.75 -5.81 -2.72
N PRO A 52 2.70 -6.64 -2.91
CA PRO A 52 1.75 -6.45 -4.00
C PRO A 52 0.83 -5.23 -3.83
N THR A 53 0.75 -4.68 -2.61
CA THR A 53 0.02 -3.45 -2.27
C THR A 53 0.84 -2.19 -2.47
N ALA A 54 2.09 -2.29 -2.94
CA ALA A 54 2.94 -1.13 -3.17
C ALA A 54 2.33 -0.18 -4.21
N GLN A 55 2.03 1.05 -3.80
CA GLN A 55 1.50 2.11 -4.68
C GLN A 55 2.60 3.03 -5.23
N THR A 56 3.80 2.91 -4.69
CA THR A 56 4.94 3.79 -4.94
C THR A 56 6.16 2.99 -5.42
N CYS A 57 7.02 3.62 -6.22
CA CYS A 57 8.31 3.05 -6.60
C CYS A 57 9.29 3.08 -5.40
N VAL A 58 10.44 2.43 -5.55
CA VAL A 58 11.46 2.33 -4.48
C VAL A 58 11.93 3.71 -4.01
N GLU A 59 12.06 4.68 -4.92
CA GLU A 59 12.49 6.04 -4.60
C GLU A 59 11.45 6.82 -3.77
N HIS A 60 10.17 6.49 -3.91
CA HIS A 60 9.05 7.15 -3.22
C HIS A 60 8.49 6.31 -2.05
N ALA A 61 9.09 5.14 -1.78
CA ALA A 61 8.67 4.22 -0.73
C ALA A 61 8.86 4.76 0.70
N ASP A 62 9.71 5.77 0.88
CA ASP A 62 10.02 6.39 2.17
C ASP A 62 8.82 7.11 2.82
N GLN A 63 7.70 7.25 2.10
CA GLN A 63 6.46 7.85 2.63
C GLN A 63 5.45 6.83 3.15
N ASP A 64 5.70 5.52 2.98
CA ASP A 64 4.81 4.43 3.37
C ASP A 64 5.24 3.76 4.70
N VAL A 65 5.70 4.54 5.70
CA VAL A 65 6.10 4.06 7.04
C VAL A 65 5.40 4.78 8.19
#